data_AF-A0A6N2EHZ3-F1
#
_entry.id   AF-A0A6N2EHZ3-F1
#
_cell.length_a   1.000
_cell.length_b   1.000
_cell.length_c   1.000
_cell.angle_alpha   90.00
_cell.angle_beta   90.00
_cell.angle_gamma   90.00
#
_symmetry.space_group_name_H-M   'P 1'
#
loop_
_entity.id
_entity.type
_entity.pdbx_description
1 polymer ?
#
loop_
_entity_poly.entity_id
_entity_poly.type
_entity_poly.pdbx_seq_one_letter_code
_entity_poly.pdbx_strand_id
1 'polypeptide(L)'
;CMMCPTICPANCIHIEAAESPWDDREKYPAKFEIDELRCIFCGMCEEACPVDAIELTTEYDIVGKSRQEMIFDKNKLLHMYDITIGRKPM
;
A
#
# COMPACT_ATOMS: atom_id res chain seq x y z
N CYS A 1 -2.14 -11.48 -1.46
CA CYS A 1 -1.36 -12.64 -0.95
C CYS A 1 -0.96 -12.54 0.53
N MET A 2 -1.15 -11.40 1.23
CA MET A 2 -0.65 -11.16 2.60
C MET A 2 0.88 -11.15 2.75
N MET A 3 1.66 -11.12 1.67
CA MET A 3 3.13 -11.11 1.77
C MET A 3 3.66 -9.78 2.32
N CYS A 4 3.13 -8.66 1.84
CA CYS A 4 3.52 -7.31 2.27
C CYS A 4 3.39 -7.09 3.79
N PRO A 5 2.27 -7.43 4.46
CA PRO A 5 2.19 -7.30 5.93
C PRO A 5 3.09 -8.30 6.66
N THR A 6 3.34 -9.49 6.09
CA THR A 6 4.22 -10.49 6.70
C THR A 6 5.69 -10.09 6.66
N ILE A 7 6.16 -9.48 5.57
CA ILE A 7 7.57 -9.06 5.44
C ILE A 7 7.85 -7.73 6.16
N CYS A 8 6.81 -6.94 6.45
CA CYS A 8 6.96 -5.59 6.99
C CYS A 8 7.65 -5.61 8.37
N PRO A 9 8.87 -5.04 8.51
CA PRO A 9 9.59 -5.05 9.78
C PRO A 9 8.92 -4.17 10.86
N ALA A 10 8.18 -3.14 10.43
CA ALA A 10 7.49 -2.20 11.32
C ALA A 10 6.06 -2.64 11.69
N ASN A 11 5.55 -3.72 11.07
CA ASN A 11 4.16 -4.17 11.18
C ASN A 11 3.15 -3.02 10.97
N CYS A 12 3.33 -2.24 9.90
CA CYS A 12 2.52 -1.05 9.61
C CYS A 12 1.42 -1.26 8.55
N ILE A 13 1.35 -2.45 7.94
CA ILE A 13 0.39 -2.77 6.88
C ILE A 13 -0.71 -3.68 7.46
N HIS A 14 -1.96 -3.30 7.29
CA HIS A 14 -3.14 -4.09 7.65
C HIS A 14 -3.94 -4.44 6.39
N ILE A 15 -4.27 -5.72 6.22
CA ILE A 15 -5.03 -6.20 5.06
C ILE A 15 -6.17 -7.10 5.56
N GLU A 16 -7.39 -6.80 5.11
CA GLU A 16 -8.54 -7.70 5.22
C GLU A 16 -8.90 -8.17 3.83
N ALA A 17 -8.89 -9.49 3.62
CA ALA A 17 -9.20 -10.05 2.32
C ALA A 17 -10.64 -10.57 2.25
N ALA A 18 -11.26 -10.41 1.09
CA ALA A 18 -12.60 -10.91 0.79
C ALA A 18 -12.63 -11.58 -0.58
N GLU A 19 -13.73 -12.29 -0.85
CA GLU A 19 -14.02 -12.84 -2.17
C GLU A 19 -14.19 -11.74 -3.19
N SER A 20 -13.54 -11.92 -4.34
CA SER A 20 -13.61 -10.98 -5.45
C SER A 20 -15.02 -10.94 -6.04
N PRO A 21 -15.57 -9.75 -6.34
CA PRO A 21 -16.80 -9.62 -7.12
C PRO A 21 -16.58 -9.83 -8.63
N TRP A 22 -15.33 -9.96 -9.09
CA TRP A 22 -14.96 -10.15 -10.49
C TRP A 22 -14.53 -11.60 -10.74
N ASP A 23 -14.83 -12.09 -11.94
CA ASP A 23 -14.57 -13.48 -12.37
C ASP A 23 -13.10 -13.74 -12.77
N ASP A 24 -12.27 -12.69 -12.85
CA ASP A 24 -10.85 -12.76 -13.22
C ASP A 24 -9.93 -13.20 -12.07
N ARG A 25 -10.42 -13.14 -10.83
CA ARG A 25 -9.63 -13.40 -9.63
C ARG A 25 -10.51 -13.91 -8.50
N GLU A 26 -9.98 -14.78 -7.66
CA GLU A 26 -10.73 -15.34 -6.54
C GLU A 26 -10.79 -14.39 -5.32
N LYS A 27 -9.74 -13.59 -5.12
CA LYS A 27 -9.52 -12.85 -3.86
C LYS A 27 -9.13 -11.40 -4.12
N TYR A 28 -9.66 -10.49 -3.31
CA TYR A 28 -9.27 -9.08 -3.34
C TYR A 28 -9.10 -8.51 -1.91
N PRO A 29 -8.30 -7.44 -1.73
CA PRO A 29 -8.22 -6.75 -0.45
C PRO A 29 -9.46 -5.87 -0.26
N ALA A 30 -10.34 -6.27 0.66
CA ALA A 30 -11.48 -5.47 1.11
C ALA A 30 -11.00 -4.22 1.85
N LYS A 31 -10.00 -4.40 2.73
CA LYS A 31 -9.24 -3.29 3.32
C LYS A 31 -7.76 -3.47 3.06
N PHE A 32 -7.11 -2.35 2.78
CA PHE A 32 -5.67 -2.23 2.68
C PHE A 32 -5.32 -0.91 3.33
N GLU A 33 -4.63 -0.95 4.46
CA GLU A 33 -4.28 0.22 5.25
C GLU A 33 -2.78 0.21 5.56
N ILE A 34 -2.12 1.36 5.43
CA ILE A 34 -0.72 1.55 5.82
C ILE A 34 -0.65 2.69 6.84
N ASP A 35 -0.04 2.44 7.99
CA ASP A 35 0.30 3.49 8.96
C ASP A 35 1.64 4.13 8.59
N GLU A 36 1.58 5.27 7.89
CA GLU A 36 2.77 6.00 7.43
C GLU A 36 3.61 6.58 8.57
N LEU A 37 3.05 6.72 9.78
CA LEU A 37 3.82 7.14 10.96
C LEU A 37 4.67 6.01 11.53
N ARG A 38 4.39 4.76 11.16
CA ARG A 38 5.16 3.57 11.55
C ARG A 38 6.02 3.03 10.43
N CYS A 39 5.65 3.30 9.17
CA CYS A 39 6.42 2.91 8.01
C CYS A 39 7.84 3.49 8.09
N ILE A 40 8.84 2.66 7.78
CA ILE A 40 10.26 3.07 7.73
C ILE A 40 10.77 3.19 6.29
N PHE A 41 9.88 3.14 5.30
CA PHE A 41 10.19 3.29 3.87
C PHE A 41 11.32 2.37 3.37
N CYS A 42 11.36 1.13 3.86
CA CYS A 42 12.44 0.18 3.57
C CYS A 42 12.34 -0.54 2.21
N GLY A 43 11.23 -0.41 1.47
CA GLY A 43 11.03 -1.07 0.16
C GLY A 43 10.72 -2.57 0.20
N MET A 44 10.84 -3.25 1.34
CA MET A 44 10.62 -4.72 1.42
C MET A 44 9.24 -5.18 0.96
N CYS A 45 8.20 -4.35 1.13
CA CYS A 45 6.84 -4.68 0.70
C CYS A 45 6.69 -4.71 -0.83
N GLU A 46 7.44 -3.87 -1.54
CA GLU A 46 7.50 -3.82 -3.01
C GLU A 46 8.21 -5.07 -3.53
N GLU A 47 9.42 -5.36 -3.03
CA GLU A 47 10.19 -6.54 -3.44
C GLU A 47 9.47 -7.86 -3.16
N ALA A 48 8.70 -7.93 -2.06
CA ALA A 48 7.95 -9.12 -1.71
C ALA A 48 6.67 -9.32 -2.55
N CYS A 49 6.25 -8.32 -3.33
CA CYS A 49 5.01 -8.40 -4.08
C CYS A 49 5.21 -9.19 -5.39
N PRO A 50 4.55 -10.34 -5.58
CA PRO A 50 4.76 -11.17 -6.77
C PRO A 50 4.10 -10.61 -8.05
N VAL A 51 3.29 -9.56 -7.91
CA VAL A 51 2.44 -8.99 -8.98
C VAL A 51 2.52 -7.46 -9.02
N ASP A 52 3.52 -6.87 -8.36
CA ASP A 52 3.76 -5.42 -8.32
C ASP A 52 2.52 -4.59 -7.90
N ALA A 53 1.72 -5.11 -6.97
CA ALA A 53 0.50 -4.43 -6.49
C ALA A 53 0.77 -3.28 -5.49
N ILE A 54 1.98 -3.15 -4.98
CA ILE A 54 2.43 -2.07 -4.09
C ILE A 54 3.82 -1.65 -4.52
N GLU A 55 4.08 -0.35 -4.52
CA GLU A 55 5.35 0.24 -4.93
C GLU A 55 5.73 1.37 -3.96
N LEU A 56 7.04 1.58 -3.78
CA LEU A 56 7.52 2.75 -3.07
C LEU A 56 7.60 3.94 -4.05
N THR A 57 6.76 4.95 -3.84
CA THR A 57 6.76 6.13 -4.71
C THR A 57 7.91 7.07 -4.39
N THR A 58 8.22 7.98 -5.32
CA THR A 58 9.18 9.08 -5.07
C THR A 58 8.56 10.31 -4.42
N GLU A 59 7.31 10.22 -3.97
CA GLU A 59 6.63 11.33 -3.33
C GLU A 59 7.05 11.40 -1.85
N TYR A 60 7.79 12.44 -1.51
CA TYR A 60 8.32 12.63 -0.15
C TYR A 60 7.57 13.74 0.63
N ASP A 61 6.79 14.57 -0.06
CA ASP A 61 6.09 15.71 0.55
C ASP A 61 4.71 15.31 1.12
N ILE A 62 4.71 14.32 2.01
CA ILE A 62 3.49 13.85 2.69
C ILE A 62 3.32 14.59 4.01
N VAL A 63 2.30 15.44 4.08
CA VAL A 63 1.96 16.20 5.31
C VAL A 63 0.54 15.84 5.76
N GLY A 64 0.42 15.39 7.01
CA GLY A 64 -0.85 15.20 7.69
C GLY A 64 -0.93 16.07 8.93
N LYS A 65 -2.11 16.62 9.22
CA LYS A 65 -2.36 17.41 10.44
C LYS A 65 -2.84 16.55 11.61
N SER A 66 -3.21 15.31 11.34
CA SER A 66 -3.70 14.35 12.33
C SER A 66 -3.16 12.95 12.05
N ARG A 67 -3.17 12.09 13.07
CA ARG A 67 -2.76 10.68 12.92
C ARG A 67 -3.64 9.95 11.91
N GLN A 68 -4.94 10.20 11.92
CA GLN A 68 -5.90 9.59 10.99
C GLN A 68 -5.59 9.93 9.53
N GLU A 69 -5.13 11.15 9.24
CA GLU A 69 -4.69 11.52 7.89
C GLU A 69 -3.45 10.76 7.43
N MET A 70 -2.63 10.28 8.37
CA MET A 70 -1.42 9.49 8.09
C MET A 70 -1.67 7.99 8.06
N ILE A 71 -2.91 7.54 8.28
CA ILE A 71 -3.32 6.17 7.96
C ILE A 71 -3.84 6.19 6.52
N PHE A 72 -3.11 5.53 5.64
CA PHE A 72 -3.41 5.51 4.22
C PHE A 72 -4.33 4.34 3.93
N ASP A 73 -5.59 4.65 3.64
CA ASP A 73 -6.58 3.66 3.23
C ASP A 73 -6.42 3.27 1.76
N LYS A 74 -7.13 2.22 1.36
CA LYS A 74 -7.11 1.70 -0.01
C LYS A 74 -7.39 2.77 -1.05
N ASN A 75 -8.33 3.67 -0.79
CA ASN A 75 -8.71 4.71 -1.76
C ASN A 75 -7.60 5.75 -1.90
N LYS A 76 -6.99 6.18 -0.79
CA LYS A 76 -5.88 7.12 -0.79
C LYS A 76 -4.64 6.53 -1.48
N LEU A 77 -4.36 5.25 -1.28
CA LEU A 77 -3.27 4.55 -1.97
C LEU A 77 -3.50 4.51 -3.48
N LEU A 78 -4.71 4.20 -3.94
CA LEU A 78 -5.06 4.25 -5.37
C LEU A 78 -4.96 5.66 -5.95
N HIS A 79 -5.43 6.67 -5.20
CA HIS A 79 -5.30 8.07 -5.61
C HIS A 79 -3.82 8.51 -5.69
N MET A 80 -2.97 8.01 -4.79
CA MET A 80 -1.53 8.28 -4.87
C MET A 80 -0.92 7.65 -6.12
N TYR A 81 -1.34 6.43 -6.49
CA TYR A 81 -0.92 5.78 -7.73
C TYR A 81 -1.30 6.61 -8.96
N ASP A 82 -2.54 7.13 -9.02
CA ASP A 82 -3.00 7.97 -10.13
C ASP A 82 -2.13 9.22 -10.34
N ILE A 83 -1.57 9.78 -9.25
CA ILE A 83 -0.67 10.95 -9.30
C ILE A 83 0.75 10.56 -9.72
N THR A 84 1.21 9.38 -9.29
CA THR A 84 2.62 8.99 -9.36
C THR A 84 2.97 8.13 -10.59
N ILE A 85 1.98 7.55 -11.26
CA ILE A 85 2.16 6.66 -12.43
C ILE A 85 3.07 7.24 -13.53
N GLY A 86 3.01 8.56 -13.76
CA GLY A 86 3.80 9.24 -14.80
C GLY A 86 5.21 9.67 -14.37
N ARG A 87 5.58 9.49 -13.10
CA ARG A 87 6.84 9.99 -12.51
C ARG A 87 7.81 8.88 -12.11
N LYS A 88 7.50 7.64 -12.47
CA LYS A 88 8.24 6.46 -12.05
C LYS A 88 9.72 6.56 -12.47
N PRO A 89 10.69 6.55 -11.52
CA PRO A 89 12.09 6.37 -11.86
C PRO A 89 12.26 4.95 -12.38
N MET A 90 12.94 4.84 -13.52
CA MET A 90 13.36 3.56 -14.09
C MET A 90 14.32 2.82 -13.16
#